data_AF-A0A1Z4JT07-F1
#
_entry.id   AF-A0A1Z4JT07-F1
#
_cell.length_a   1.000
_cell.length_b   1.000
_cell.length_c   1.000
_cell.angle_alpha   90.00
_cell.angle_beta   90.00
_cell.angle_gamma   90.00
#
_symmetry.space_group_name_H-M   'P 1'
#
loop_
_entity.id
_entity.type
_entity.pdbx_description
1 polymer ?
#
loop_
_entity_poly.entity_id
_entity_poly.type
_entity_poly.pdbx_seq_one_letter_code
_entity_poly.pdbx_strand_id
1 'polypeptide(L)'
;MQIFLCLILLLISLAFPFALRGQSATPEFESYLIHGKFRAGETALLTKLQQTPNDDLTRFSVGILQLMDGTERLMQSLYRYGLRQNTFTSFFPILRLPVPTNPNPQTVTYEETRQILQTLLTDLAKVRSTLDPIQDPTIKLPIRLGLTRMDFNGDGKLDNTESFWNVLTRITGIRATEQTAKAFTINFDAGDVAWLRGYCNLLAAIGETVLAYDEQQLFDATAHLMFTKPQTPYPFLANGRKVFQYGDNLDLVDVVAFFHLINFPVLEPQRLTTALQHLQTTLALSRDSWRLIVAEKDNDREWLPNPKQKGVIPNAVVTQAMIDSWLSFVGESEELLAGKKLVPFWRSREVRGINLNKVFTQPRNLDLVLWVQGTAPAPYLELGKQTDANIWQQLLSVFGGRFFGFAAWFN
;
A
#
# COMPACT_ATOMS: atom_id res chain seq x y z
N MET A 1 -8.42 -1.77 -18.44
CA MET A 1 -7.71 -1.56 -17.15
C MET A 1 -6.58 -2.55 -16.89
N GLN A 2 -6.65 -3.82 -17.33
CA GLN A 2 -5.54 -4.79 -17.27
C GLN A 2 -4.37 -4.53 -18.24
N ILE A 3 -4.49 -3.55 -19.15
CA ILE A 3 -3.49 -3.29 -20.21
C ILE A 3 -2.45 -2.23 -19.80
N PHE A 4 -2.67 -1.47 -18.73
CA PHE A 4 -1.91 -0.23 -18.50
C PHE A 4 -0.88 -0.25 -17.36
N LEU A 5 -0.95 -1.22 -16.43
CA LEU A 5 0.26 -1.60 -15.66
C LEU A 5 1.25 -2.38 -16.53
N CYS A 6 0.77 -3.08 -17.57
CA CYS A 6 1.56 -3.84 -18.53
C CYS A 6 2.41 -2.97 -19.49
N LEU A 7 2.16 -1.66 -19.57
CA LEU A 7 2.96 -0.75 -20.42
C LEU A 7 4.16 -0.14 -19.70
N ILE A 8 4.26 -0.29 -18.36
CA ILE A 8 5.26 0.40 -17.52
C ILE A 8 6.70 -0.12 -17.75
N LEU A 9 6.87 -1.31 -18.33
CA LEU A 9 8.19 -1.88 -18.65
C LEU A 9 8.30 -2.42 -20.10
N LEU A 10 7.41 -2.00 -21.01
CA LEU A 10 7.30 -2.58 -22.36
C LEU A 10 8.49 -2.31 -23.31
N LEU A 11 9.62 -1.77 -22.83
CA LEU A 11 10.84 -1.56 -23.62
C LEU A 11 12.12 -1.90 -22.83
N ILE A 12 12.16 -3.08 -22.19
CA ILE A 12 13.42 -3.67 -21.67
C ILE A 12 14.38 -4.13 -22.81
N SER A 13 13.91 -4.13 -24.06
CA SER A 13 14.75 -4.45 -25.21
C SER A 13 14.84 -3.24 -26.14
N LEU A 14 15.88 -2.41 -25.98
CA LEU A 14 16.66 -1.82 -27.07
C LEU A 14 17.80 -0.96 -26.50
N ALA A 15 18.99 -1.58 -26.50
CA ALA A 15 20.32 -0.99 -26.66
C ALA A 15 20.78 0.13 -25.71
N PHE A 16 21.26 -0.21 -24.51
CA PHE A 16 22.42 0.47 -23.91
C PHE A 16 23.23 -0.49 -23.03
N PRO A 17 24.58 -0.46 -23.08
CA PRO A 17 25.42 -1.22 -22.18
C PRO A 17 25.38 -0.58 -20.78
N PHE A 18 24.62 -1.18 -19.85
CA PHE A 18 24.77 -0.88 -18.44
C PHE A 18 26.06 -1.53 -17.94
N ALA A 19 27.16 -0.78 -17.98
CA ALA A 19 28.26 -1.02 -17.08
C ALA A 19 28.01 -0.20 -15.80
N LEU A 20 27.90 -0.88 -14.65
CA LEU A 20 28.55 -0.50 -13.39
C LEU A 20 28.16 -1.47 -12.26
N ARG A 21 29.16 -2.23 -11.79
CA ARG A 21 29.13 -2.95 -10.51
C ARG A 21 29.19 -1.93 -9.38
N GLY A 22 28.08 -1.65 -8.72
CA GLY A 22 28.11 -1.03 -7.39
C GLY A 22 28.31 -2.11 -6.32
N GLN A 23 29.39 -2.04 -5.54
CA GLN A 23 29.44 -2.73 -4.24
C GLN A 23 28.43 -2.04 -3.31
N SER A 24 27.61 -2.82 -2.60
CA SER A 24 26.72 -2.27 -1.56
C SER A 24 27.57 -1.65 -0.46
N ALA A 25 27.23 -0.42 -0.05
CA ALA A 25 27.90 0.26 1.06
C ALA A 25 27.60 -0.39 2.42
N THR A 26 26.57 -1.24 2.50
CA THR A 26 26.16 -1.97 3.70
C THR A 26 25.97 -3.48 3.43
N PRO A 27 27.06 -4.23 3.16
CA PRO A 27 26.98 -5.64 2.76
C PRO A 27 26.31 -6.55 3.81
N GLU A 28 26.48 -6.23 5.10
CA GLU A 28 25.90 -6.99 6.21
C GLU A 28 24.37 -6.86 6.23
N PHE A 29 23.85 -5.64 6.18
CA PHE A 29 22.41 -5.37 6.08
C PHE A 29 21.77 -6.06 4.87
N GLU A 30 22.38 -5.90 3.70
CA GLU A 30 21.84 -6.48 2.47
C GLU A 30 21.89 -8.02 2.49
N SER A 31 22.87 -8.62 3.18
CA SER A 31 22.91 -10.05 3.40
C SER A 31 21.68 -10.55 4.16
N TYR A 32 21.17 -9.82 5.15
CA TYR A 32 19.93 -10.19 5.84
C TYR A 32 18.73 -10.17 4.90
N LEU A 33 18.64 -9.19 3.99
CA LEU A 33 17.57 -9.11 2.99
C LEU A 33 17.60 -10.27 1.99
N ILE A 34 18.79 -10.59 1.46
CA ILE A 34 18.98 -11.63 0.44
C ILE A 34 18.66 -13.02 1.00
N HIS A 35 18.92 -13.25 2.29
CA HIS A 35 18.73 -14.54 2.94
C HIS A 35 17.45 -14.63 3.78
N GLY A 36 16.53 -13.65 3.69
CA GLY A 36 15.28 -13.65 4.46
C GLY A 36 15.49 -13.66 5.98
N LYS A 37 16.63 -13.16 6.47
CA LYS A 37 17.02 -13.19 7.90
C LYS A 37 16.64 -11.91 8.61
N PHE A 38 15.42 -11.42 8.39
CA PHE A 38 14.99 -10.09 8.83
C PHE A 38 15.09 -9.88 10.34
N ARG A 39 14.56 -10.81 11.15
CA ARG A 39 14.61 -10.71 12.63
C ARG A 39 16.02 -10.76 13.20
N ALA A 40 16.88 -11.59 12.60
CA ALA A 40 18.28 -11.70 13.02
C ALA A 40 19.03 -10.40 12.72
N GLY A 41 18.80 -9.82 11.54
CA GLY A 41 19.36 -8.52 11.16
C GLY A 41 18.83 -7.38 12.01
N GLU A 42 17.53 -7.35 12.30
CA GLU A 42 16.93 -6.37 13.19
C GLU A 42 17.62 -6.42 14.56
N THR A 43 17.74 -7.62 15.15
CA THR A 43 18.38 -7.79 16.46
C THR A 43 19.82 -7.28 16.45
N ALA A 44 20.62 -7.68 15.45
CA ALA A 44 22.01 -7.28 15.33
C ALA A 44 22.18 -5.76 15.18
N LEU A 45 21.37 -5.14 14.31
CA LEU A 45 21.46 -3.70 14.06
C LEU A 45 20.88 -2.87 15.21
N LEU A 46 19.87 -3.35 15.93
CA LEU A 46 19.40 -2.73 17.17
C LEU A 46 20.49 -2.76 18.27
N THR A 47 21.22 -3.86 18.40
CA THR A 47 22.39 -3.93 19.32
C THR A 47 23.45 -2.89 18.93
N LYS A 48 23.72 -2.72 17.63
CA LYS A 48 24.62 -1.66 17.15
C LYS A 48 24.10 -0.26 17.48
N LEU A 49 22.80 0.00 17.34
CA LEU A 49 22.19 1.29 17.69
C LEU A 49 22.26 1.61 19.18
N GLN A 50 22.27 0.61 20.06
CA GLN A 50 22.48 0.85 21.49
C GLN A 50 23.87 1.46 21.76
N GLN A 51 24.88 1.09 20.96
CA GLN A 51 26.23 1.64 21.06
C GLN A 51 26.39 2.96 20.31
N THR A 52 25.59 3.16 19.25
CA THR A 52 25.63 4.34 18.38
C THR A 52 24.21 4.90 18.14
N PRO A 53 23.57 5.52 19.14
CA PRO A 53 22.15 5.91 19.04
C PRO A 53 21.82 6.89 17.92
N ASN A 54 22.80 7.67 17.46
CA ASN A 54 22.64 8.68 16.41
C ASN A 54 23.00 8.15 15.00
N ASP A 55 23.22 6.85 14.83
CA ASP A 55 23.48 6.25 13.51
C ASP A 55 22.17 6.05 12.74
N ASP A 56 21.73 7.12 12.05
CA ASP A 56 20.50 7.14 11.27
C ASP A 56 20.51 6.16 10.09
N LEU A 57 21.69 5.86 9.51
CA LEU A 57 21.81 4.86 8.44
C LEU A 57 21.50 3.45 8.96
N THR A 58 22.04 3.10 10.13
CA THR A 58 21.71 1.83 10.79
C THR A 58 20.23 1.81 11.21
N ARG A 59 19.70 2.92 11.71
CA ARG A 59 18.28 3.04 12.07
C ARG A 59 17.34 2.85 10.88
N PHE A 60 17.67 3.44 9.73
CA PHE A 60 16.92 3.22 8.51
C PHE A 60 16.96 1.76 8.07
N SER A 61 18.15 1.15 8.12
CA SER A 61 18.34 -0.28 7.83
C SER A 61 17.45 -1.16 8.72
N VAL A 62 17.34 -0.86 10.02
CA VAL A 62 16.41 -1.56 10.93
C VAL A 62 14.96 -1.41 10.49
N GLY A 63 14.51 -0.20 10.16
CA GLY A 63 13.14 0.05 9.72
C GLY A 63 12.77 -0.71 8.44
N ILE A 64 13.72 -0.87 7.51
CA ILE A 64 13.52 -1.69 6.31
C ILE A 64 13.41 -3.17 6.66
N LEU A 65 14.28 -3.71 7.53
CA LEU A 65 14.16 -5.11 7.98
C LEU A 65 12.83 -5.38 8.68
N GLN A 66 12.36 -4.45 9.52
CA GLN A 66 11.05 -4.56 10.18
C GLN A 66 9.89 -4.57 9.17
N LEU A 67 9.96 -3.74 8.13
CA LEU A 67 8.94 -3.72 7.08
C LEU A 67 8.92 -5.04 6.29
N MET A 68 10.09 -5.58 5.96
CA MET A 68 10.19 -6.85 5.25
C MET A 68 9.68 -8.02 6.11
N ASP A 69 10.02 -8.06 7.41
CA ASP A 69 9.50 -9.08 8.35
C ASP A 69 7.97 -8.99 8.50
N GLY A 70 7.40 -7.78 8.62
CA GLY A 70 5.95 -7.59 8.68
C GLY A 70 5.25 -8.00 7.38
N THR A 71 5.87 -7.73 6.22
CA THR A 71 5.35 -8.14 4.91
C THR A 71 5.38 -9.65 4.75
N GLU A 72 6.48 -10.31 5.12
CA GLU A 72 6.58 -11.77 5.11
C GLU A 72 5.52 -12.40 6.00
N ARG A 73 5.34 -11.88 7.22
CA ARG A 73 4.32 -12.34 8.18
C ARG A 73 2.90 -12.21 7.62
N LEU A 74 2.57 -11.09 6.98
CA LEU A 74 1.29 -10.90 6.29
C LEU A 74 1.10 -11.97 5.20
N MET A 75 2.10 -12.17 4.35
CA MET A 75 2.03 -13.15 3.26
C MET A 75 1.89 -14.58 3.79
N GLN A 76 2.60 -14.94 4.86
CA GLN A 76 2.48 -16.23 5.54
C GLN A 76 1.09 -16.45 6.14
N SER A 77 0.46 -15.41 6.70
CA SER A 77 -0.92 -15.50 7.16
C SER A 77 -1.89 -15.75 6.01
N LEU A 78 -1.75 -15.02 4.90
CA LEU A 78 -2.56 -15.21 3.69
C LEU A 78 -2.35 -16.61 3.09
N TYR A 79 -1.12 -17.13 3.11
CA TYR A 79 -0.82 -18.50 2.70
C TYR A 79 -1.47 -19.53 3.62
N ARG A 80 -1.30 -19.38 4.94
CA ARG A 80 -1.85 -20.30 5.95
C ARG A 80 -3.35 -20.51 5.78
N TYR A 81 -4.09 -19.44 5.54
CA TYR A 81 -5.54 -19.45 5.38
C TYR A 81 -6.02 -19.70 3.93
N GLY A 82 -5.08 -19.92 3.01
CA GLY A 82 -5.38 -20.28 1.62
C GLY A 82 -6.07 -19.17 0.84
N LEU A 83 -5.47 -17.99 0.84
CA LEU A 83 -5.87 -16.90 -0.04
C LEU A 83 -5.89 -17.37 -1.51
N ARG A 84 -7.02 -17.16 -2.18
CA ARG A 84 -7.21 -17.45 -3.60
C ARG A 84 -6.62 -16.32 -4.44
N GLN A 85 -5.72 -16.64 -5.35
CA GLN A 85 -5.24 -15.70 -6.36
C GLN A 85 -6.18 -15.76 -7.57
N ASN A 86 -7.04 -14.76 -7.74
CA ASN A 86 -8.04 -14.71 -8.82
C ASN A 86 -8.32 -13.25 -9.24
N THR A 87 -9.22 -13.08 -10.23
CA THR A 87 -9.60 -11.76 -10.73
C THR A 87 -10.18 -10.85 -9.62
N PHE A 88 -10.90 -11.40 -8.65
CA PHE A 88 -11.52 -10.66 -7.55
C PHE A 88 -10.48 -10.16 -6.53
N THR A 89 -9.63 -11.05 -6.03
CA THR A 89 -8.59 -10.67 -5.05
C THR A 89 -7.54 -9.72 -5.63
N SER A 90 -7.33 -9.77 -6.95
CA SER A 90 -6.45 -8.83 -7.67
C SER A 90 -6.88 -7.36 -7.59
N PHE A 91 -8.16 -7.07 -7.28
CA PHE A 91 -8.64 -5.69 -7.13
C PHE A 91 -8.23 -5.04 -5.80
N PHE A 92 -7.94 -5.84 -4.76
CA PHE A 92 -7.68 -5.31 -3.42
C PHE A 92 -6.17 -5.23 -3.12
N PRO A 93 -5.65 -4.10 -2.62
CA PRO A 93 -4.21 -3.89 -2.44
C PRO A 93 -3.47 -4.93 -1.59
N ILE A 94 -4.11 -5.44 -0.54
CA ILE A 94 -3.53 -6.48 0.34
C ILE A 94 -3.74 -7.88 -0.27
N LEU A 95 -4.91 -8.16 -0.83
CA LEU A 95 -5.26 -9.50 -1.33
C LEU A 95 -4.61 -9.81 -2.70
N ARG A 96 -4.14 -8.79 -3.43
CA ARG A 96 -3.38 -8.97 -4.68
C ARG A 96 -1.92 -9.38 -4.46
N LEU A 97 -1.45 -9.44 -3.21
CA LEU A 97 -0.09 -9.90 -2.93
C LEU A 97 0.08 -11.33 -3.44
N PRO A 98 1.18 -11.64 -4.16
CA PRO A 98 1.35 -12.91 -4.83
C PRO A 98 1.74 -13.98 -3.82
N VAL A 99 0.73 -14.67 -3.31
CA VAL A 99 0.90 -15.79 -2.37
C VAL A 99 0.78 -17.10 -3.14
N PRO A 100 1.67 -18.09 -2.93
CA PRO A 100 1.54 -19.39 -3.57
C PRO A 100 0.27 -20.12 -3.11
N THR A 101 -0.24 -21.04 -3.94
CA THR A 101 -1.39 -21.87 -3.55
C THR A 101 -1.00 -22.80 -2.41
N ASN A 102 -1.70 -22.70 -1.28
CA ASN A 102 -1.53 -23.65 -0.18
C ASN A 102 -2.31 -24.95 -0.47
N PRO A 103 -1.65 -26.13 -0.56
CA PRO A 103 -2.31 -27.40 -0.84
C PRO A 103 -3.17 -27.90 0.34
N ASN A 104 -2.86 -27.48 1.57
CA ASN A 104 -3.63 -27.83 2.76
C ASN A 104 -3.85 -26.60 3.67
N PRO A 105 -4.71 -25.67 3.26
CA PRO A 105 -4.96 -24.45 4.02
C PRO A 105 -5.71 -24.76 5.31
N GLN A 106 -5.45 -23.96 6.33
CA GLN A 106 -6.23 -23.95 7.56
C GLN A 106 -7.59 -23.30 7.30
N THR A 107 -8.59 -23.67 8.11
CA THR A 107 -9.86 -22.96 8.13
C THR A 107 -9.64 -21.54 8.63
N VAL A 108 -10.35 -20.56 8.07
CA VAL A 108 -10.28 -19.15 8.49
C VAL A 108 -11.61 -18.66 9.01
N THR A 109 -11.62 -17.98 10.16
CA THR A 109 -12.79 -17.26 10.71
C THR A 109 -12.71 -15.76 10.42
N TYR A 110 -13.82 -15.05 10.63
CA TYR A 110 -13.84 -13.59 10.53
C TYR A 110 -12.85 -12.94 11.51
N GLU A 111 -12.81 -13.38 12.76
CA GLU A 111 -11.90 -12.86 13.79
C GLU A 111 -10.43 -13.06 13.39
N GLU A 112 -10.10 -14.18 12.75
CA GLU A 112 -8.75 -14.42 12.25
C GLU A 112 -8.39 -13.43 11.13
N THR A 113 -9.32 -13.09 10.22
CA THR A 113 -9.06 -12.07 9.21
C THR A 113 -8.82 -10.68 9.82
N ARG A 114 -9.57 -10.32 10.87
CA ARG A 114 -9.31 -9.10 11.65
C ARG A 114 -7.94 -9.14 12.31
N GLN A 115 -7.54 -10.28 12.86
CA GLN A 115 -6.25 -10.45 13.52
C GLN A 115 -5.07 -10.31 12.55
N ILE A 116 -5.22 -10.70 11.28
CA ILE A 116 -4.21 -10.46 10.23
C ILE A 116 -3.96 -8.95 10.07
N LEU A 117 -5.04 -8.16 9.96
CA LEU A 117 -4.93 -6.70 9.84
C LEU A 117 -4.38 -6.05 11.11
N GLN A 118 -4.81 -6.50 12.30
CA GLN A 118 -4.31 -5.99 13.58
C GLN A 118 -2.80 -6.25 13.75
N THR A 119 -2.32 -7.40 13.27
CA THR A 119 -0.89 -7.74 13.26
C THR A 119 -0.13 -6.82 12.32
N LEU A 120 -0.64 -6.61 11.09
CA LEU A 120 -0.06 -5.66 10.13
C LEU A 120 0.04 -4.24 10.71
N LEU A 121 -1.01 -3.76 11.40
CA LEU A 121 -0.98 -2.44 12.05
C LEU A 121 0.12 -2.33 13.11
N THR A 122 0.36 -3.41 13.86
CA THR A 122 1.41 -3.48 14.88
C THR A 122 2.80 -3.44 14.24
N ASP A 123 2.99 -4.20 13.17
CA ASP A 123 4.25 -4.22 12.41
C ASP A 123 4.54 -2.84 11.79
N LEU A 124 3.54 -2.19 11.18
CA LEU A 124 3.68 -0.84 10.62
C LEU A 124 3.97 0.21 11.70
N ALA A 125 3.37 0.10 12.89
CA ALA A 125 3.65 1.00 14.01
C ALA A 125 5.10 0.89 14.49
N LYS A 126 5.64 -0.33 14.52
CA LYS A 126 7.04 -0.59 14.85
C LYS A 126 8.00 0.05 13.84
N VAL A 127 7.71 -0.10 12.54
CA VAL A 127 8.49 0.55 11.46
C VAL A 127 8.46 2.07 11.63
N ARG A 128 7.27 2.67 11.75
CA ARG A 128 7.13 4.12 11.93
C ARG A 128 7.92 4.63 13.14
N SER A 129 7.81 3.96 14.29
CA SER A 129 8.50 4.34 15.52
C SER A 129 10.02 4.29 15.39
N THR A 130 10.53 3.33 14.60
CA THR A 130 11.96 3.19 14.33
C THR A 130 12.47 4.30 13.41
N LEU A 131 11.70 4.65 12.37
CA LEU A 131 12.07 5.65 11.37
C LEU A 131 11.86 7.10 11.85
N ASP A 132 10.95 7.33 12.80
CA ASP A 132 10.55 8.67 13.28
C ASP A 132 11.73 9.57 13.68
N PRO A 133 12.76 9.07 14.41
CA PRO A 133 13.84 9.92 14.89
C PRO A 133 14.94 10.22 13.86
N ILE A 134 14.86 9.68 12.64
CA ILE A 134 15.85 9.94 11.59
C ILE A 134 15.80 11.42 11.18
N GLN A 135 16.94 12.09 11.21
CA GLN A 135 17.07 13.51 10.90
C GLN A 135 18.19 13.81 9.91
N ASP A 136 19.13 12.88 9.68
CA ASP A 136 20.23 13.07 8.74
C ASP A 136 19.73 13.30 7.29
N PRO A 137 19.88 14.52 6.73
CA PRO A 137 19.44 14.82 5.37
C PRO A 137 20.38 14.26 4.30
N THR A 138 21.52 13.70 4.71
CA THR A 138 22.57 13.18 3.81
C THR A 138 22.59 11.65 3.72
N ILE A 139 21.67 10.98 4.42
CA ILE A 139 21.54 9.53 4.41
C ILE A 139 21.40 9.00 2.97
N LYS A 140 22.16 7.95 2.65
CA LYS A 140 22.09 7.23 1.38
C LYS A 140 22.27 5.74 1.67
N LEU A 141 21.22 4.95 1.42
CA LEU A 141 21.17 3.51 1.66
C LEU A 141 20.97 2.76 0.34
N PRO A 142 22.05 2.24 -0.28
CA PRO A 142 21.96 1.48 -1.52
C PRO A 142 21.44 0.07 -1.27
N ILE A 143 20.34 -0.31 -1.94
CA ILE A 143 19.70 -1.62 -1.80
C ILE A 143 19.40 -2.22 -3.17
N ARG A 144 19.83 -3.46 -3.40
CA ARG A 144 19.34 -4.27 -4.52
C ARG A 144 18.03 -4.93 -4.14
N LEU A 145 16.96 -4.14 -4.08
CA LEU A 145 15.66 -4.55 -3.55
C LEU A 145 15.14 -5.83 -4.25
N GLY A 146 15.40 -5.95 -5.55
CA GLY A 146 15.03 -7.13 -6.34
C GLY A 146 15.61 -8.46 -5.82
N LEU A 147 16.75 -8.44 -5.11
CA LEU A 147 17.40 -9.63 -4.55
C LEU A 147 16.86 -10.04 -3.17
N THR A 148 15.99 -9.22 -2.57
CA THR A 148 15.35 -9.56 -1.30
C THR A 148 14.52 -10.82 -1.48
N ARG A 149 14.61 -11.75 -0.51
CA ARG A 149 13.86 -13.01 -0.50
C ARG A 149 13.01 -13.08 0.76
N MET A 150 11.83 -13.70 0.64
CA MET A 150 10.84 -13.79 1.71
C MET A 150 10.19 -15.16 1.67
N ASP A 151 10.15 -15.85 2.80
CA ASP A 151 9.51 -17.16 2.97
C ASP A 151 7.98 -16.98 3.00
N PHE A 152 7.32 -17.10 1.85
CA PHE A 152 5.88 -16.84 1.74
C PHE A 152 5.04 -17.98 2.32
N ASN A 153 5.53 -19.21 2.23
CA ASN A 153 4.81 -20.40 2.65
C ASN A 153 5.06 -20.77 4.13
N GLY A 154 6.07 -20.16 4.76
CA GLY A 154 6.45 -20.36 6.15
C GLY A 154 7.15 -21.69 6.41
N ASP A 155 7.80 -22.30 5.41
CA ASP A 155 8.46 -23.60 5.53
C ASP A 155 9.93 -23.52 5.99
N GLY A 156 10.46 -22.30 6.17
CA GLY A 156 11.82 -22.02 6.60
C GLY A 156 12.87 -22.14 5.49
N LYS A 157 12.46 -22.36 4.24
CA LYS A 157 13.33 -22.40 3.07
C LYS A 157 12.98 -21.22 2.17
N LEU A 158 13.95 -20.83 1.34
CA LEU A 158 13.75 -19.82 0.31
C LEU A 158 13.76 -20.53 -1.05
N ASP A 159 12.61 -20.68 -1.66
CA ASP A 159 12.46 -21.16 -3.04
C ASP A 159 12.87 -20.05 -4.04
N ASN A 160 13.27 -20.41 -5.25
CA ASN A 160 13.60 -19.44 -6.30
C ASN A 160 12.43 -18.49 -6.59
N THR A 161 11.19 -18.98 -6.47
CA THR A 161 9.96 -18.19 -6.66
C THR A 161 9.68 -17.17 -5.55
N GLU A 162 10.40 -17.28 -4.43
CA GLU A 162 10.28 -16.47 -3.21
C GLU A 162 11.28 -15.30 -3.18
N SER A 163 11.38 -14.61 -4.30
CA SER A 163 12.22 -13.42 -4.47
C SER A 163 11.38 -12.21 -4.89
N PHE A 164 11.77 -11.02 -4.43
CA PHE A 164 11.03 -9.79 -4.70
C PHE A 164 10.89 -9.51 -6.20
N TRP A 165 11.88 -9.85 -7.02
CA TRP A 165 11.75 -9.72 -8.48
C TRP A 165 10.72 -10.68 -9.10
N ASN A 166 10.51 -11.87 -8.51
CA ASN A 166 9.46 -12.80 -8.93
C ASN A 166 8.07 -12.31 -8.51
N VAL A 167 7.95 -11.76 -7.29
CA VAL A 167 6.74 -11.04 -6.83
C VAL A 167 6.40 -9.92 -7.80
N LEU A 168 7.38 -9.07 -8.14
CA LEU A 168 7.21 -7.97 -9.08
C LEU A 168 6.80 -8.49 -10.46
N THR A 169 7.42 -9.57 -10.94
CA THR A 169 7.06 -10.21 -12.22
C THR A 169 5.61 -10.70 -12.21
N ARG A 170 5.12 -11.27 -11.10
CA ARG A 170 3.74 -11.75 -10.98
C ARG A 170 2.71 -10.63 -10.88
N ILE A 171 3.01 -9.56 -10.14
CA ILE A 171 2.10 -8.41 -9.99
C ILE A 171 2.04 -7.58 -11.27
N THR A 172 3.18 -7.39 -11.94
CA THR A 172 3.28 -6.49 -13.10
C THR A 172 3.12 -7.19 -14.45
N GLY A 173 3.35 -8.51 -14.50
CA GLY A 173 3.38 -9.30 -15.73
C GLY A 173 4.68 -9.19 -16.54
N ILE A 174 5.66 -8.39 -16.08
CA ILE A 174 6.92 -8.18 -16.80
C ILE A 174 7.98 -9.18 -16.31
N ARG A 175 8.53 -9.96 -17.24
CA ARG A 175 9.61 -10.92 -16.97
C ARG A 175 10.91 -10.18 -16.64
N ALA A 176 11.21 -10.05 -15.35
CA ALA A 176 12.54 -9.68 -14.89
C ALA A 176 13.44 -10.93 -14.84
N THR A 177 14.74 -10.76 -15.06
CA THR A 177 15.74 -11.81 -14.82
C THR A 177 16.51 -11.52 -13.54
N GLU A 178 17.13 -12.54 -12.95
CA GLU A 178 18.03 -12.34 -11.80
C GLU A 178 19.16 -11.36 -12.12
N GLN A 179 19.67 -11.36 -13.36
CA GLN A 179 20.70 -10.42 -13.79
C GLN A 179 20.18 -8.98 -13.84
N THR A 180 18.94 -8.77 -14.30
CA THR A 180 18.27 -7.47 -14.23
C THR A 180 18.05 -7.03 -12.78
N ALA A 181 17.64 -7.96 -11.90
CA ALA A 181 17.43 -7.68 -10.48
C ALA A 181 18.74 -7.31 -9.75
N LYS A 182 19.86 -7.96 -10.10
CA LYS A 182 21.20 -7.63 -9.59
C LYS A 182 21.66 -6.23 -10.00
N ALA A 183 21.23 -5.74 -11.15
CA ALA A 183 21.54 -4.40 -11.66
C ALA A 183 20.57 -3.32 -11.14
N PHE A 184 19.43 -3.71 -10.56
CA PHE A 184 18.42 -2.81 -10.01
C PHE A 184 18.76 -2.46 -8.56
N THR A 185 19.72 -1.53 -8.40
CA THR A 185 20.02 -0.89 -7.11
C THR A 185 19.25 0.42 -7.01
N ILE A 186 18.61 0.65 -5.88
CA ILE A 186 18.02 1.93 -5.49
C ILE A 186 18.92 2.53 -4.40
N ASN A 187 19.21 3.83 -4.44
CA ASN A 187 19.91 4.49 -3.33
C ASN A 187 18.91 5.32 -2.51
N PHE A 188 18.35 4.72 -1.46
CA PHE A 188 17.31 5.38 -0.68
C PHE A 188 17.88 6.53 0.15
N ASP A 189 17.22 7.68 0.15
CA ASP A 189 17.69 8.87 0.85
C ASP A 189 16.71 9.43 1.89
N ALA A 190 16.98 10.63 2.39
CA ALA A 190 16.15 11.28 3.39
C ALA A 190 14.72 11.55 2.88
N GLY A 191 14.55 11.87 1.60
CA GLY A 191 13.25 12.01 0.97
C GLY A 191 12.48 10.70 0.99
N ASP A 192 13.17 9.59 0.74
CA ASP A 192 12.62 8.24 0.79
C ASP A 192 12.26 7.77 2.21
N VAL A 193 13.00 8.21 3.23
CA VAL A 193 12.64 7.95 4.64
C VAL A 193 11.29 8.60 4.97
N ALA A 194 11.11 9.87 4.62
CA ALA A 194 9.84 10.58 4.83
C ALA A 194 8.70 9.92 4.02
N TRP A 195 8.98 9.56 2.76
CA TRP A 195 8.06 8.81 1.91
C TRP A 195 7.62 7.50 2.56
N LEU A 196 8.57 6.69 3.04
CA LEU A 196 8.26 5.39 3.61
C LEU A 196 7.41 5.51 4.88
N ARG A 197 7.72 6.49 5.75
CA ARG A 197 6.88 6.81 6.91
C ARG A 197 5.47 7.21 6.48
N GLY A 198 5.33 7.99 5.41
CA GLY A 198 4.04 8.38 4.82
C GLY A 198 3.25 7.17 4.33
N TYR A 199 3.93 6.25 3.63
CA TYR A 199 3.35 5.00 3.12
C TYR A 199 2.86 4.09 4.25
N CYS A 200 3.65 3.93 5.32
CA CYS A 200 3.25 3.15 6.48
C CYS A 200 2.03 3.75 7.21
N ASN A 201 1.87 5.08 7.21
CA ASN A 201 0.66 5.73 7.73
C ASN A 201 -0.53 5.50 6.80
N LEU A 202 -0.35 5.57 5.48
CA LEU A 202 -1.43 5.32 4.50
C LEU A 202 -1.99 3.91 4.65
N LEU A 203 -1.13 2.89 4.72
CA LEU A 203 -1.54 1.50 4.95
C LEU A 203 -2.22 1.33 6.31
N ALA A 204 -1.76 2.03 7.34
CA ALA A 204 -2.40 2.00 8.66
C ALA A 204 -3.77 2.65 8.65
N ALA A 205 -3.97 3.77 7.95
CA ALA A 205 -5.28 4.38 7.79
C ALA A 205 -6.29 3.42 7.14
N ILE A 206 -5.86 2.67 6.12
CA ILE A 206 -6.69 1.64 5.47
C ILE A 206 -7.04 0.53 6.46
N GLY A 207 -6.06 -0.02 7.17
CA GLY A 207 -6.27 -1.09 8.14
C GLY A 207 -7.19 -0.66 9.31
N GLU A 208 -6.98 0.53 9.86
CA GLU A 208 -7.82 1.09 10.92
C GLU A 208 -9.26 1.34 10.44
N THR A 209 -9.43 1.80 9.20
CA THR A 209 -10.75 2.01 8.60
C THR A 209 -11.50 0.68 8.46
N VAL A 210 -10.85 -0.37 7.96
CA VAL A 210 -11.46 -1.71 7.84
C VAL A 210 -11.84 -2.25 9.22
N LEU A 211 -10.93 -2.19 10.20
CA LEU A 211 -11.17 -2.71 11.55
C LEU A 211 -12.21 -1.91 12.35
N ALA A 212 -12.52 -0.66 11.96
CA ALA A 212 -13.54 0.15 12.61
C ALA A 212 -14.96 -0.42 12.47
N TYR A 213 -15.18 -1.25 11.46
CA TYR A 213 -16.49 -1.77 11.09
C TYR A 213 -16.63 -3.26 11.42
N ASP A 214 -17.88 -3.70 11.58
CA ASP A 214 -18.24 -5.11 11.63
C ASP A 214 -18.61 -5.64 10.24
N GLU A 215 -17.78 -6.52 9.70
CA GLU A 215 -17.90 -7.12 8.38
C GLU A 215 -18.32 -8.60 8.43
N GLN A 216 -18.75 -9.12 9.61
CA GLN A 216 -19.13 -10.52 9.80
C GLN A 216 -20.12 -11.02 8.73
N GLN A 217 -21.17 -10.23 8.46
CA GLN A 217 -22.19 -10.63 7.47
C GLN A 217 -21.62 -10.73 6.05
N LEU A 218 -20.72 -9.82 5.68
CA LEU A 218 -20.03 -9.87 4.39
C LEU A 218 -19.11 -11.10 4.33
N PHE A 219 -18.35 -11.35 5.38
CA PHE A 219 -17.48 -12.52 5.50
C PHE A 219 -18.28 -13.81 5.33
N ASP A 220 -19.36 -13.99 6.09
CA ASP A 220 -20.20 -15.18 6.04
C ASP A 220 -20.71 -15.48 4.63
N ALA A 221 -21.13 -14.44 3.91
CA ALA A 221 -21.71 -14.59 2.58
C ALA A 221 -20.70 -14.68 1.43
N THR A 222 -19.47 -14.16 1.60
CA THR A 222 -18.56 -13.93 0.46
C THR A 222 -17.11 -14.34 0.67
N ALA A 223 -16.73 -14.82 1.87
CA ALA A 223 -15.36 -15.20 2.15
C ALA A 223 -14.83 -16.32 1.24
N HIS A 224 -15.70 -17.11 0.61
CA HIS A 224 -15.31 -18.13 -0.38
C HIS A 224 -14.69 -17.54 -1.66
N LEU A 225 -14.95 -16.26 -1.96
CA LEU A 225 -14.30 -15.54 -3.05
C LEU A 225 -12.81 -15.30 -2.78
N MET A 226 -12.45 -15.17 -1.49
CA MET A 226 -11.11 -14.81 -1.04
C MET A 226 -10.34 -16.01 -0.51
N PHE A 227 -10.97 -16.91 0.24
CA PHE A 227 -10.30 -18.00 0.92
C PHE A 227 -10.81 -19.38 0.47
N THR A 228 -9.94 -20.38 0.57
CA THR A 228 -10.27 -21.76 0.19
C THR A 228 -11.16 -22.47 1.21
N LYS A 229 -10.98 -22.21 2.51
CA LYS A 229 -11.70 -22.87 3.60
C LYS A 229 -12.23 -21.86 4.64
N PRO A 230 -13.07 -20.89 4.26
CA PRO A 230 -13.67 -19.99 5.24
C PRO A 230 -14.71 -20.73 6.09
N GLN A 231 -14.72 -20.49 7.40
CA GLN A 231 -15.76 -20.94 8.31
C GLN A 231 -16.96 -20.01 8.17
N THR A 232 -17.96 -20.44 7.40
CA THR A 232 -19.18 -19.67 7.16
C THR A 232 -20.42 -20.54 7.40
N PRO A 233 -21.58 -19.94 7.67
CA PRO A 233 -22.86 -20.66 7.73
C PRO A 233 -23.32 -21.19 6.35
N TYR A 234 -22.64 -20.82 5.26
CA TYR A 234 -23.02 -21.16 3.88
C TYR A 234 -21.95 -22.00 3.16
N PRO A 235 -21.57 -23.19 3.68
CA PRO A 235 -20.50 -24.01 3.09
C PRO A 235 -20.78 -24.46 1.65
N PHE A 236 -22.05 -24.44 1.22
CA PHE A 236 -22.45 -24.77 -0.14
C PHE A 236 -21.96 -23.76 -1.18
N LEU A 237 -21.62 -22.51 -0.80
CA LEU A 237 -21.11 -21.50 -1.72
C LEU A 237 -19.69 -21.83 -2.23
N ALA A 238 -18.85 -22.46 -1.40
CA ALA A 238 -17.49 -22.80 -1.77
C ALA A 238 -17.40 -23.84 -2.91
N ASN A 239 -18.41 -24.71 -3.03
CA ASN A 239 -18.51 -25.78 -4.04
C ASN A 239 -19.79 -25.67 -4.89
N GLY A 240 -20.46 -24.51 -4.85
CA GLY A 240 -21.74 -24.30 -5.51
C GLY A 240 -21.62 -24.24 -7.03
N ARG A 241 -22.69 -24.62 -7.73
CA ARG A 241 -22.79 -24.38 -9.17
C ARG A 241 -22.86 -22.88 -9.41
N LYS A 242 -22.08 -22.40 -10.37
CA LYS A 242 -22.09 -21.00 -10.80
C LYS A 242 -23.26 -20.76 -11.74
N VAL A 243 -24.05 -19.74 -11.44
CA VAL A 243 -25.24 -19.36 -12.19
C VAL A 243 -24.86 -18.40 -13.32
N PHE A 244 -24.04 -17.39 -13.02
CA PHE A 244 -23.56 -16.40 -13.98
C PHE A 244 -22.03 -16.31 -13.94
N GLN A 245 -21.38 -17.36 -14.42
CA GLN A 245 -19.92 -17.45 -14.40
C GLN A 245 -19.27 -16.32 -15.21
N TYR A 246 -18.32 -15.62 -14.57
CA TYR A 246 -17.49 -14.58 -15.18
C TYR A 246 -16.01 -14.83 -14.86
N GLY A 247 -15.15 -14.83 -15.88
CA GLY A 247 -13.69 -14.98 -15.74
C GLY A 247 -13.25 -16.27 -15.04
N ASP A 248 -12.13 -16.17 -14.31
CA ASP A 248 -11.41 -17.27 -13.66
C ASP A 248 -12.10 -17.74 -12.37
N ASN A 249 -13.33 -18.23 -12.48
CA ASN A 249 -14.07 -18.82 -11.37
C ASN A 249 -14.75 -17.77 -10.44
N LEU A 250 -15.34 -16.71 -10.97
CA LEU A 250 -16.26 -15.83 -10.23
C LEU A 250 -17.71 -16.03 -10.67
N ASP A 251 -18.67 -15.79 -9.78
CA ASP A 251 -20.08 -15.72 -10.10
C ASP A 251 -20.58 -14.28 -9.86
N LEU A 252 -21.29 -13.70 -10.84
CA LEU A 252 -21.75 -12.31 -10.74
C LEU A 252 -22.67 -12.09 -9.54
N VAL A 253 -23.45 -13.11 -9.12
CA VAL A 253 -24.31 -12.98 -7.93
C VAL A 253 -23.51 -12.84 -6.64
N ASP A 254 -22.35 -13.48 -6.53
CA ASP A 254 -21.47 -13.33 -5.37
C ASP A 254 -20.84 -11.93 -5.35
N VAL A 255 -20.51 -11.37 -6.52
CA VAL A 255 -20.00 -10.00 -6.63
C VAL A 255 -21.08 -8.99 -6.25
N VAL A 256 -22.32 -9.20 -6.70
CA VAL A 256 -23.47 -8.36 -6.30
C VAL A 256 -23.71 -8.46 -4.79
N ALA A 257 -23.68 -9.68 -4.23
CA ALA A 257 -23.80 -9.89 -2.79
C ALA A 257 -22.68 -9.16 -2.02
N PHE A 258 -21.44 -9.23 -2.49
CA PHE A 258 -20.32 -8.52 -1.89
C PHE A 258 -20.59 -7.02 -1.79
N PHE A 259 -20.92 -6.34 -2.90
CA PHE A 259 -21.19 -4.90 -2.87
C PHE A 259 -22.45 -4.54 -2.08
N HIS A 260 -23.50 -5.36 -2.15
CA HIS A 260 -24.73 -5.14 -1.40
C HIS A 260 -24.50 -5.24 0.13
N LEU A 261 -23.60 -6.12 0.54
CA LEU A 261 -23.26 -6.36 1.94
C LEU A 261 -22.16 -5.45 2.48
N ILE A 262 -21.67 -4.48 1.70
CA ILE A 262 -20.92 -3.33 2.23
C ILE A 262 -21.92 -2.40 2.95
N ASN A 263 -22.51 -2.94 4.02
CA ASN A 263 -23.47 -2.35 4.93
C ASN A 263 -23.05 -2.71 6.36
N PHE A 264 -22.02 -2.01 6.85
CA PHE A 264 -21.33 -2.39 8.06
C PHE A 264 -21.78 -1.56 9.27
N PRO A 265 -22.19 -2.21 10.37
CA PRO A 265 -22.27 -1.57 11.67
C PRO A 265 -20.90 -1.02 12.08
N VAL A 266 -20.88 0.13 12.76
CA VAL A 266 -19.66 0.61 13.40
C VAL A 266 -19.40 -0.24 14.64
N LEU A 267 -18.19 -0.81 14.74
CA LEU A 267 -17.77 -1.66 15.85
C LEU A 267 -16.80 -0.94 16.78
N GLU A 268 -15.78 -0.30 16.22
CA GLU A 268 -14.70 0.36 16.96
C GLU A 268 -14.51 1.81 16.45
N PRO A 269 -15.40 2.75 16.82
CA PRO A 269 -15.47 4.09 16.20
C PRO A 269 -14.17 4.91 16.36
N GLN A 270 -13.42 4.71 17.44
CA GLN A 270 -12.16 5.42 17.69
C GLN A 270 -11.13 5.16 16.59
N ARG A 271 -11.17 3.98 15.94
CA ARG A 271 -10.25 3.64 14.85
C ARG A 271 -10.39 4.56 13.64
N LEU A 272 -11.58 5.11 13.37
CA LEU A 272 -11.75 6.09 12.29
C LEU A 272 -11.10 7.44 12.63
N THR A 273 -11.08 7.83 13.91
CA THR A 273 -10.31 9.00 14.33
C THR A 273 -8.80 8.74 14.20
N THR A 274 -8.32 7.53 14.56
CA THR A 274 -6.93 7.13 14.33
C THR A 274 -6.58 7.09 12.84
N ALA A 275 -7.48 6.58 11.99
CA ALA A 275 -7.31 6.56 10.55
C ALA A 275 -7.18 7.98 9.97
N LEU A 276 -8.00 8.92 10.45
CA LEU A 276 -7.88 10.33 10.09
C LEU A 276 -6.52 10.92 10.46
N GLN A 277 -6.00 10.63 11.66
CA GLN A 277 -4.68 11.08 12.09
C GLN A 277 -3.58 10.50 11.20
N HIS A 278 -3.68 9.23 10.84
CA HIS A 278 -2.76 8.60 9.88
C HIS A 278 -2.81 9.27 8.50
N LEU A 279 -4.00 9.55 7.95
CA LEU A 279 -4.13 10.24 6.67
C LEU A 279 -3.52 11.66 6.71
N GLN A 280 -3.77 12.42 7.78
CA GLN A 280 -3.17 13.74 7.96
C GLN A 280 -1.64 13.66 8.06
N THR A 281 -1.12 12.65 8.76
CA THR A 281 0.32 12.39 8.87
C THR A 281 0.93 12.02 7.51
N THR A 282 0.24 11.22 6.70
CA THR A 282 0.66 10.91 5.32
C THR A 282 0.81 12.18 4.49
N LEU A 283 -0.16 13.10 4.53
CA LEU A 283 -0.09 14.36 3.76
C LEU A 283 1.08 15.24 4.21
N ALA A 284 1.31 15.37 5.53
CA ALA A 284 2.44 16.11 6.06
C ALA A 284 3.79 15.52 5.62
N LEU A 285 3.94 14.20 5.72
CA LEU A 285 5.15 13.49 5.29
C LEU A 285 5.35 13.51 3.77
N SER A 286 4.26 13.54 2.98
CA SER A 286 4.31 13.73 1.53
C SER A 286 4.95 15.08 1.19
N ARG A 287 4.53 16.16 1.86
CA ARG A 287 5.17 17.49 1.70
C ARG A 287 6.65 17.47 2.06
N ASP A 288 6.99 16.85 3.19
CA ASP A 288 8.38 16.77 3.65
C ASP A 288 9.26 15.97 2.69
N SER A 289 8.75 14.84 2.19
CA SER A 289 9.42 14.01 1.18
C SER A 289 9.69 14.82 -0.09
N TRP A 290 8.67 15.46 -0.67
CA TRP A 290 8.84 16.28 -1.88
C TRP A 290 9.76 17.49 -1.67
N ARG A 291 9.75 18.10 -0.47
CA ARG A 291 10.69 19.17 -0.11
C ARG A 291 12.14 18.69 -0.14
N LEU A 292 12.41 17.47 0.33
CA LEU A 292 13.75 16.86 0.31
C LEU A 292 14.14 16.47 -1.13
N ILE A 293 13.28 15.74 -1.84
CA ILE A 293 13.50 15.28 -3.22
C ILE A 293 13.80 16.44 -4.18
N VAL A 294 13.05 17.54 -4.09
CA VAL A 294 13.27 18.72 -4.96
C VAL A 294 14.58 19.44 -4.63
N ALA A 295 15.09 19.33 -3.40
CA ALA A 295 16.34 19.96 -2.98
C ALA A 295 17.59 19.19 -3.44
N GLU A 296 17.44 17.91 -3.79
CA GLU A 296 18.53 17.06 -4.25
C GLU A 296 19.15 17.55 -5.57
N LYS A 297 20.45 17.26 -5.70
CA LYS A 297 21.27 17.69 -6.84
C LYS A 297 21.99 16.54 -7.52
N ASP A 298 22.22 15.44 -6.81
CA ASP A 298 22.73 14.21 -7.38
C ASP A 298 21.65 13.50 -8.21
N ASN A 299 22.08 12.47 -8.93
CA ASN A 299 21.23 11.65 -9.77
C ASN A 299 21.65 10.19 -9.57
N ASP A 300 21.59 9.73 -8.32
CA ASP A 300 22.15 8.47 -7.89
C ASP A 300 21.05 7.44 -7.63
N ARG A 301 20.48 6.90 -8.72
CA ARG A 301 19.53 5.77 -8.66
C ARG A 301 18.36 6.05 -7.72
N GLU A 302 17.67 7.16 -7.99
CA GLU A 302 16.57 7.66 -7.17
C GLU A 302 15.34 6.74 -7.21
N TRP A 303 14.76 6.50 -6.05
CA TRP A 303 13.43 5.88 -5.95
C TRP A 303 12.35 6.82 -6.48
N LEU A 304 12.34 8.07 -6.01
CA LEU A 304 11.48 9.15 -6.47
C LEU A 304 12.33 10.29 -7.04
N PRO A 305 12.48 10.39 -8.38
CA PRO A 305 13.30 11.44 -8.96
C PRO A 305 12.55 12.79 -8.97
N ASN A 306 13.27 13.87 -8.73
CA ASN A 306 12.86 15.21 -9.11
C ASN A 306 12.97 15.41 -10.64
N PRO A 307 12.46 16.53 -11.21
CA PRO A 307 12.37 16.70 -12.67
C PRO A 307 13.71 16.79 -13.40
N LYS A 308 14.82 16.94 -12.68
CA LYS A 308 16.18 16.99 -13.24
C LYS A 308 16.94 15.66 -13.08
N GLN A 309 16.37 14.74 -12.32
CA GLN A 309 16.93 13.43 -12.03
C GLN A 309 16.32 12.35 -12.95
N LYS A 310 16.94 11.18 -12.95
CA LYS A 310 16.47 9.96 -13.59
C LYS A 310 16.25 8.90 -12.51
N GLY A 311 15.00 8.52 -12.33
CA GLY A 311 14.65 7.46 -11.39
C GLY A 311 15.07 6.07 -11.87
N VAL A 312 15.09 5.13 -10.94
CA VAL A 312 15.33 3.70 -11.21
C VAL A 312 14.17 3.03 -11.93
N ILE A 313 12.95 3.55 -11.78
CA ILE A 313 11.76 3.01 -12.46
C ILE A 313 11.77 3.47 -13.92
N PRO A 314 11.89 2.55 -14.89
CA PRO A 314 11.93 2.91 -16.31
C PRO A 314 10.68 3.67 -16.75
N ASN A 315 10.85 4.73 -17.54
CA ASN A 315 9.78 5.57 -18.10
C ASN A 315 8.86 6.26 -17.09
N ALA A 316 9.11 6.11 -15.79
CA ALA A 316 8.43 6.86 -14.74
C ALA A 316 9.05 8.26 -14.66
N VAL A 317 8.68 9.11 -15.61
CA VAL A 317 9.14 10.50 -15.66
C VAL A 317 8.31 11.34 -14.70
N VAL A 318 8.99 11.99 -13.77
CA VAL A 318 8.41 13.00 -12.88
C VAL A 318 8.69 14.38 -13.47
N THR A 319 7.65 15.19 -13.64
CA THR A 319 7.79 16.56 -14.17
C THR A 319 7.47 17.59 -13.10
N GLN A 320 7.94 18.83 -13.25
CA GLN A 320 7.61 19.90 -12.30
C GLN A 320 6.09 20.11 -12.19
N ALA A 321 5.38 20.06 -13.32
CA ALA A 321 3.92 20.18 -13.33
C ALA A 321 3.24 19.06 -12.52
N MET A 322 3.77 17.84 -12.54
CA MET A 322 3.26 16.74 -11.70
C MET A 322 3.47 17.02 -10.22
N ILE A 323 4.65 17.52 -9.82
CA ILE A 323 4.94 17.86 -8.42
C ILE A 323 4.06 19.01 -7.95
N ASP A 324 3.94 20.08 -8.74
CA ASP A 324 3.12 21.25 -8.39
C ASP A 324 1.64 20.86 -8.25
N SER A 325 1.12 20.07 -9.19
CA SER A 325 -0.25 19.57 -9.14
C SER A 325 -0.47 18.61 -7.96
N TRP A 326 0.53 17.78 -7.63
CA TRP A 326 0.50 16.90 -6.48
C TRP A 326 0.45 17.67 -5.17
N LEU A 327 1.33 18.65 -4.97
CA LEU A 327 1.37 19.48 -3.76
C LEU A 327 0.13 20.35 -3.59
N SER A 328 -0.49 20.80 -4.70
CA SER A 328 -1.80 21.45 -4.67
C SER A 328 -2.89 20.50 -4.18
N PHE A 329 -2.91 19.26 -4.67
CA PHE A 329 -3.84 18.22 -4.21
C PHE A 329 -3.62 17.86 -2.73
N VAL A 330 -2.37 17.78 -2.28
CA VAL A 330 -2.04 17.55 -0.85
C VAL A 330 -2.63 18.66 0.02
N GLY A 331 -2.44 19.93 -0.37
CA GLY A 331 -3.04 21.06 0.36
C GLY A 331 -4.57 21.06 0.38
N GLU A 332 -5.19 20.72 -0.75
CA GLU A 332 -6.65 20.62 -0.83
C GLU A 332 -7.18 19.48 0.07
N SER A 333 -6.47 18.36 0.11
CA SER A 333 -6.79 17.20 0.95
C SER A 333 -6.62 17.49 2.44
N GLU A 334 -5.61 18.27 2.84
CA GLU A 334 -5.42 18.73 4.23
C GLU A 334 -6.63 19.55 4.70
N GLU A 335 -7.14 20.47 3.86
CA GLU A 335 -8.33 21.27 4.18
C GLU A 335 -9.61 20.42 4.30
N LEU A 336 -9.76 19.40 3.46
CA LEU A 336 -10.88 18.44 3.52
C LEU A 336 -10.84 17.59 4.79
N LEU A 337 -9.69 17.00 5.12
CA LEU A 337 -9.50 16.17 6.31
C LEU A 337 -9.58 16.99 7.61
N ALA A 338 -9.27 18.29 7.56
CA ALA A 338 -9.49 19.22 8.67
C ALA A 338 -10.93 19.72 8.80
N GLY A 339 -11.83 19.40 7.85
CA GLY A 339 -13.21 19.87 7.83
C GLY A 339 -13.37 21.36 7.51
N LYS A 340 -12.31 22.01 7.00
CA LYS A 340 -12.34 23.43 6.58
C LYS A 340 -12.97 23.60 5.20
N LYS A 341 -12.85 22.57 4.37
CA LYS A 341 -13.57 22.42 3.10
C LYS A 341 -14.44 21.18 3.12
N LEU A 342 -15.45 21.20 2.26
CA LEU A 342 -16.43 20.13 2.11
C LEU A 342 -16.27 19.43 0.76
N VAL A 343 -16.51 18.13 0.74
CA VAL A 343 -16.63 17.36 -0.51
C VAL A 343 -17.95 17.74 -1.19
N PRO A 344 -17.97 18.04 -2.50
CA PRO A 344 -19.20 18.37 -3.21
C PRO A 344 -20.20 17.23 -3.14
N PHE A 345 -21.46 17.55 -2.83
CA PHE A 345 -22.52 16.57 -2.89
C PHE A 345 -23.10 16.48 -4.31
N TRP A 346 -23.22 15.27 -4.85
CA TRP A 346 -23.48 15.03 -6.27
C TRP A 346 -24.97 15.12 -6.67
N ARG A 347 -25.89 15.22 -5.71
CA ARG A 347 -27.33 15.34 -6.00
C ARG A 347 -27.66 16.78 -6.36
N SER A 348 -28.21 16.97 -7.55
CA SER A 348 -28.58 18.29 -8.07
C SER A 348 -29.43 19.10 -7.09
N ARG A 349 -29.19 20.41 -7.00
CA ARG A 349 -29.91 21.40 -6.17
C ARG A 349 -29.68 21.31 -4.67
N GLU A 350 -28.92 20.35 -4.18
CA GLU A 350 -28.39 20.41 -2.82
C GLU A 350 -27.11 21.27 -2.82
N VAL A 351 -27.06 22.27 -1.96
CA VAL A 351 -25.97 23.27 -1.90
C VAL A 351 -24.96 22.96 -0.81
N ARG A 352 -25.33 22.09 0.14
CA ARG A 352 -24.43 21.62 1.19
C ARG A 352 -23.39 20.65 0.62
N GLY A 353 -22.20 20.68 1.20
CA GLY A 353 -21.16 19.68 0.95
C GLY A 353 -21.05 18.69 2.10
N ILE A 354 -20.36 17.58 1.88
CA ILE A 354 -20.08 16.55 2.89
C ILE A 354 -18.84 16.98 3.69
N ASN A 355 -18.98 17.06 5.01
CA ASN A 355 -17.85 17.26 5.91
C ASN A 355 -17.11 15.93 6.13
N LEU A 356 -15.99 15.75 5.42
CA LEU A 356 -15.18 14.53 5.49
C LEU A 356 -14.60 14.30 6.89
N ASN A 357 -14.19 15.35 7.59
CA ASN A 357 -13.70 15.23 8.96
C ASN A 357 -14.76 14.61 9.89
N LYS A 358 -16.04 15.00 9.75
CA LYS A 358 -17.14 14.41 10.53
C LYS A 358 -17.40 12.94 10.19
N VAL A 359 -17.14 12.50 8.96
CA VAL A 359 -17.24 11.07 8.60
C VAL A 359 -16.33 10.22 9.48
N PHE A 360 -15.12 10.70 9.78
CA PHE A 360 -14.15 9.99 10.62
C PHE A 360 -14.32 10.23 12.13
N THR A 361 -14.70 11.45 12.54
CA THR A 361 -14.79 11.82 13.97
C THR A 361 -16.15 11.54 14.59
N GLN A 362 -17.20 11.37 13.77
CA GLN A 362 -18.57 11.06 14.20
C GLN A 362 -19.14 9.91 13.36
N PRO A 363 -18.47 8.74 13.32
CA PRO A 363 -18.81 7.70 12.37
C PRO A 363 -20.18 7.11 12.64
N ARG A 364 -20.83 6.71 11.54
CA ARG A 364 -22.10 5.96 11.51
C ARG A 364 -21.90 4.71 10.67
N ASN A 365 -22.88 3.81 10.73
CA ASN A 365 -22.89 2.60 9.90
C ASN A 365 -22.63 2.95 8.43
N LEU A 366 -21.74 2.18 7.81
CA LEU A 366 -21.35 2.37 6.41
C LEU A 366 -22.30 1.56 5.54
N ASP A 367 -23.19 2.21 4.80
CA ASP A 367 -23.97 1.56 3.73
C ASP A 367 -23.52 2.09 2.38
N LEU A 368 -22.69 1.35 1.65
CA LEU A 368 -22.12 1.80 0.38
C LEU A 368 -23.19 2.17 -0.65
N VAL A 369 -24.28 1.39 -0.73
CA VAL A 369 -25.35 1.60 -1.70
C VAL A 369 -26.07 2.91 -1.37
N LEU A 370 -26.40 3.14 -0.11
CA LEU A 370 -27.04 4.38 0.35
C LEU A 370 -26.07 5.57 0.39
N TRP A 371 -24.77 5.31 0.51
CA TRP A 371 -23.72 6.31 0.34
C TRP A 371 -23.69 6.81 -1.09
N VAL A 372 -23.65 5.93 -2.09
CA VAL A 372 -23.69 6.31 -3.51
C VAL A 372 -25.03 6.94 -3.88
N GLN A 373 -26.14 6.41 -3.36
CA GLN A 373 -27.47 6.96 -3.60
C GLN A 373 -27.64 8.35 -2.98
N GLY A 374 -27.00 8.62 -1.83
CA GLY A 374 -26.90 9.94 -1.20
C GLY A 374 -27.70 10.13 0.09
N THR A 375 -28.39 9.12 0.61
CA THR A 375 -29.09 9.23 1.90
C THR A 375 -28.17 8.99 3.10
N ALA A 376 -27.22 8.07 3.00
CA ALA A 376 -26.24 7.82 4.07
C ALA A 376 -25.33 9.03 4.41
N PRO A 377 -24.86 9.85 3.45
CA PRO A 377 -24.09 11.06 3.76
C PRO A 377 -24.88 12.18 4.43
N ALA A 378 -26.21 12.13 4.43
CA ALA A 378 -27.06 13.25 4.86
C ALA A 378 -26.70 13.86 6.23
N PRO A 379 -26.33 13.08 7.27
CA PRO A 379 -25.90 13.62 8.56
C PRO A 379 -24.61 14.46 8.53
N TYR A 380 -23.81 14.35 7.47
CA TYR A 380 -22.55 15.05 7.30
C TYR A 380 -22.66 16.26 6.37
N LEU A 381 -23.87 16.57 5.88
CA LEU A 381 -24.10 17.70 4.98
C LEU A 381 -24.10 19.03 5.73
N GLU A 382 -23.24 19.95 5.29
CA GLU A 382 -23.04 21.27 5.90
C GLU A 382 -22.99 22.38 4.85
N LEU A 383 -23.36 23.59 5.26
CA LEU A 383 -23.07 24.79 4.47
C LEU A 383 -21.61 25.19 4.71
N GLY A 384 -20.87 25.43 3.63
CA GLY A 384 -19.46 25.82 3.72
C GLY A 384 -18.77 25.86 2.38
N LYS A 385 -17.49 26.21 2.40
CA LYS A 385 -16.64 26.21 1.20
C LYS A 385 -16.45 24.77 0.74
N GLN A 386 -16.81 24.46 -0.50
CA GLN A 386 -16.52 23.17 -1.11
C GLN A 386 -15.12 23.16 -1.74
N THR A 387 -14.58 21.97 -1.98
CA THR A 387 -13.30 21.80 -2.69
C THR A 387 -13.34 22.41 -4.09
N ASP A 388 -12.19 22.87 -4.57
CA ASP A 388 -12.06 23.42 -5.92
C ASP A 388 -11.94 22.30 -6.97
N ALA A 389 -12.98 22.16 -7.81
CA ALA A 389 -13.01 21.17 -8.89
C ALA A 389 -11.84 21.29 -9.88
N ASN A 390 -11.27 22.49 -10.05
CA ASN A 390 -10.14 22.70 -10.96
C ASN A 390 -8.88 21.98 -10.48
N ILE A 391 -8.65 21.90 -9.16
CA ILE A 391 -7.51 21.16 -8.59
C ILE A 391 -7.59 19.69 -9.00
N TRP A 392 -8.77 19.08 -8.87
CA TRP A 392 -9.00 17.68 -9.23
C TRP A 392 -8.90 17.43 -10.73
N GLN A 393 -9.43 18.33 -11.55
CA GLN A 393 -9.32 18.23 -13.01
C GLN A 393 -7.88 18.38 -13.49
N GLN A 394 -7.14 19.34 -12.93
CA GLN A 394 -5.72 19.53 -13.22
C GLN A 394 -4.91 18.30 -12.82
N LEU A 395 -5.17 17.73 -11.63
CA LEU A 395 -4.53 16.51 -11.17
C LEU A 395 -4.74 15.34 -12.14
N LEU A 396 -5.98 15.09 -12.57
CA LEU A 396 -6.27 14.02 -13.52
C LEU A 396 -5.65 14.29 -14.90
N SER A 397 -5.63 15.55 -15.34
CA SER A 397 -5.04 15.97 -16.61
C SER A 397 -3.52 15.80 -16.65
N VAL A 398 -2.82 16.32 -15.63
CA VAL A 398 -1.35 16.29 -15.54
C VAL A 398 -0.82 14.86 -15.43
N PHE A 399 -1.52 13.99 -14.70
CA PHE A 399 -1.15 12.58 -14.60
C PHE A 399 -1.66 11.73 -15.79
N GLY A 400 -2.34 12.33 -16.77
CA GLY A 400 -2.83 11.67 -17.98
C GLY A 400 -3.81 10.53 -17.67
N GLY A 401 -4.67 10.72 -16.67
CA GLY A 401 -5.60 9.69 -16.18
C GLY A 401 -4.96 8.55 -15.39
N ARG A 402 -3.64 8.58 -15.16
CA ARG A 402 -2.89 7.55 -14.41
C ARG A 402 -2.69 7.89 -12.93
N PHE A 403 -3.38 8.91 -12.43
CA PHE A 403 -3.24 9.44 -11.07
C PHE A 403 -3.16 8.33 -10.01
N PHE A 404 -4.14 7.43 -9.94
CA PHE A 404 -4.19 6.39 -8.90
C PHE A 404 -2.98 5.43 -8.94
N GLY A 405 -2.37 5.22 -10.10
CA GLY A 405 -1.15 4.43 -10.22
C GLY A 405 0.08 5.15 -9.65
N PHE A 406 0.13 6.48 -9.82
CA PHE A 406 1.19 7.32 -9.26
C PHE A 406 0.95 7.68 -7.80
N ALA A 407 -0.31 7.78 -7.35
CA ALA A 407 -0.65 8.27 -6.01
C ALA A 407 0.02 7.43 -4.92
N ALA A 408 -0.03 6.09 -5.00
CA ALA A 408 0.66 5.23 -4.05
C ALA A 408 2.20 5.36 -4.09
N TRP A 409 2.77 5.81 -5.22
CA TRP A 409 4.21 6.04 -5.36
C TRP A 409 4.63 7.46 -4.95
N PHE A 410 3.80 8.49 -5.19
CA PHE A 410 4.04 9.88 -4.76
C PHE A 410 3.68 10.12 -3.29
N ASN A 411 2.86 9.23 -2.73
CA ASN A 411 2.21 9.18 -1.40
C ASN A 411 1.13 10.20 -1.15
#